data_AF-A0A1V5QIC2-F1
#
_entry.id   AF-A0A1V5QIC2-F1
#
_cell.length_a   1.000
_cell.length_b   1.000
_cell.length_c   1.000
_cell.angle_alpha   90.00
_cell.angle_beta   90.00
_cell.angle_gamma   90.00
#
_symmetry.space_group_name_H-M   'P 1'
#
loop_
_entity.id
_entity.type
_entity.pdbx_description
1 polymer ?
#
loop_
_entity_poly.entity_id
_entity_poly.type
_entity_poly.pdbx_seq_one_letter_code
_entity_poly.pdbx_strand_id
1 'polypeptide(L)'
;MPIRMAFSSDKKFITNTSVTAASILHCHPNDIDFYLLHEKLTEKDLRPLEETIARMGKNCRLIPVNVGEYNWEGFPTTKNLPLAMYYRLNLPALLPEVDKII
;
A
#
# COMPACT_ATOMS: atom_id res chain seq x y z
N MET A 1 4.13 -3.08 19.37
CA MET A 1 4.23 -3.56 17.98
C MET A 1 3.54 -2.55 17.09
N PRO A 2 4.09 -2.22 15.90
CA PRO A 2 3.45 -1.29 14.99
C PRO A 2 2.11 -1.85 14.48
N ILE A 3 1.15 -0.97 14.20
CA ILE A 3 -0.05 -1.33 13.45
C ILE A 3 0.40 -1.62 12.02
N ARG A 4 -0.09 -2.71 11.43
CA ARG A 4 0.20 -3.07 10.04
C ARG A 4 -1.02 -2.73 9.19
N MET A 5 -0.81 -1.96 8.13
CA MET A 5 -1.87 -1.57 7.20
C MET A 5 -1.49 -1.94 5.77
N ALA A 6 -2.42 -2.52 5.02
CA ALA A 6 -2.25 -2.83 3.61
C ALA A 6 -2.99 -1.83 2.72
N PHE A 7 -2.26 -1.23 1.78
CA PHE A 7 -2.83 -0.52 0.65
C PHE A 7 -2.57 -1.28 -0.63
N SER A 8 -3.50 -1.20 -1.58
CA SER A 8 -3.27 -1.64 -2.95
C SER A 8 -3.44 -0.43 -3.86
N SER A 9 -2.43 -0.16 -4.68
CA SER A 9 -2.42 1.07 -5.46
C SER A 9 -1.68 0.91 -6.78
N ASP A 10 -2.00 1.80 -7.70
CA ASP A 10 -1.36 1.95 -9.00
C ASP A 10 -1.07 3.45 -9.25
N LYS A 11 -0.58 3.76 -10.45
CA LYS A 11 -0.24 5.15 -10.82
C LYS A 11 -1.44 6.10 -10.76
N LYS A 12 -2.67 5.59 -10.91
CA LYS A 12 -3.89 6.41 -10.88
C LYS A 12 -4.25 6.79 -9.44
N PHE A 13 -3.96 5.93 -8.46
CA PHE A 13 -4.41 6.08 -7.08
C PHE A 13 -3.31 6.35 -6.06
N ILE A 14 -2.03 6.38 -6.46
CA ILE A 14 -0.93 6.59 -5.52
C ILE A 14 -1.03 7.94 -4.77
N THR A 15 -1.47 9.00 -5.43
CA THR A 15 -1.72 10.30 -4.78
C THR A 15 -2.82 10.19 -3.71
N ASN A 16 -3.93 9.50 -4.01
CA ASN A 16 -5.00 9.27 -3.03
C ASN A 16 -4.51 8.42 -1.85
N THR A 17 -3.60 7.48 -2.12
CA THR A 17 -2.97 6.64 -1.09
C THR A 17 -2.12 7.50 -0.15
N SER A 18 -1.35 8.46 -0.67
CA SER A 18 -0.59 9.44 0.12
C SER A 18 -1.48 10.30 1.00
N VAL A 19 -2.61 10.80 0.47
CA VAL A 19 -3.57 11.58 1.27
C VAL A 19 -4.17 10.72 2.40
N THR A 20 -4.48 9.46 2.11
CA THR A 20 -5.01 8.52 3.12
C THR A 20 -3.99 8.27 4.23
N ALA A 21 -2.73 7.99 3.87
CA ALA A 21 -1.66 7.79 4.84
C ALA A 21 -1.44 9.05 5.69
N ALA A 22 -1.42 10.24 5.08
CA ALA A 22 -1.33 11.51 5.79
C ALA A 22 -2.48 11.70 6.80
N SER A 23 -3.72 11.41 6.39
CA SER A 23 -4.89 11.53 7.26
C SER A 23 -4.79 10.57 8.46
N ILE A 24 -4.36 9.33 8.23
CA ILE A 24 -4.17 8.35 9.30
C ILE A 24 -3.10 8.83 10.28
N LEU A 25 -1.95 9.27 9.79
CA LEU A 25 -0.84 9.76 10.61
C LEU A 25 -1.19 11.05 11.36
N HIS A 26 -2.06 11.89 10.81
CA HIS A 26 -2.56 13.08 11.48
C HIS A 26 -3.46 12.73 12.67
N CYS A 27 -4.32 11.73 12.52
CA CYS A 27 -5.27 11.32 13.57
C CYS A 27 -4.69 10.32 14.57
N HIS A 28 -3.66 9.56 14.19
CA HIS A 28 -3.15 8.44 14.98
C HIS A 28 -1.63 8.52 15.14
N PRO A 29 -1.11 8.76 16.37
CA PRO A 29 0.33 8.93 16.61
C PRO A 29 1.08 7.60 16.77
N ASN A 30 0.49 6.46 16.37
CA ASN A 30 1.11 5.15 16.57
C ASN A 30 2.14 4.86 15.49
N ASP A 31 3.06 3.93 15.81
CA ASP A 31 3.97 3.34 14.83
C ASP A 31 3.16 2.49 13.84
N ILE A 32 3.31 2.77 12.54
CA ILE A 32 2.56 2.10 11.47
C ILE A 32 3.51 1.58 10.38
N ASP A 33 3.36 0.30 10.05
CA ASP A 33 3.95 -0.33 8.86
C ASP A 33 2.92 -0.29 7.73
N PHE A 34 3.18 0.54 6.70
CA PHE A 34 2.35 0.64 5.51
C PHE A 34 2.86 -0.31 4.43
N TYR A 35 2.18 -1.44 4.23
CA TYR A 35 2.44 -2.35 3.12
C TYR A 35 1.72 -1.85 1.87
N LEU A 36 2.46 -1.51 0.82
CA LEU A 36 1.88 -1.05 -0.43
C LEU A 36 2.01 -2.12 -1.51
N LEU A 37 0.91 -2.82 -1.77
CA LEU A 37 0.79 -3.78 -2.86
C LEU A 37 0.71 -3.03 -4.20
N HIS A 38 1.65 -3.30 -5.10
CA HIS A 38 1.66 -2.70 -6.43
C HIS A 38 2.33 -3.63 -7.46
N GLU A 39 2.10 -3.37 -8.74
CA GLU A 39 2.77 -4.10 -9.83
C GLU A 39 3.77 -3.21 -10.58
N LYS A 40 3.39 -1.96 -10.89
CA LYS A 40 4.10 -1.10 -11.86
C LYS A 40 4.53 0.26 -11.31
N LEU A 41 4.51 0.45 -9.99
CA LEU A 41 5.01 1.67 -9.36
C LEU A 41 6.54 1.65 -9.33
N THR A 42 7.13 2.75 -9.79
CA THR A 42 8.57 2.99 -9.71
C THR A 42 8.92 3.73 -8.43
N GLU A 43 10.19 3.79 -8.07
CA GLU A 43 10.67 4.62 -6.94
C GLU A 43 10.23 6.09 -7.07
N LYS A 44 10.19 6.63 -8.30
CA LYS A 44 9.70 7.99 -8.55
C LYS A 44 8.21 8.14 -8.20
N ASP A 45 7.41 7.11 -8.49
CA ASP A 45 5.99 7.11 -8.17
C ASP A 45 5.75 6.98 -6.66
N LEU A 46 6.61 6.24 -5.95
CA LEU A 46 6.53 5.98 -4.51
C LEU A 46 7.03 7.14 -3.64
N ARG A 47 8.03 7.88 -4.11
CA ARG A 47 8.72 8.94 -3.36
C ARG A 47 7.79 9.92 -2.62
N PRO A 48 6.70 10.45 -3.23
CA PRO A 48 5.82 11.37 -2.50
C PRO A 48 5.12 10.75 -1.30
N LEU A 49 4.79 9.45 -1.37
CA LEU A 49 4.21 8.70 -0.26
C LEU A 49 5.26 8.46 0.84
N GLU A 50 6.47 8.06 0.45
CA GLU A 50 7.60 7.88 1.38
C GLU A 50 7.91 9.17 2.14
N GLU A 51 8.02 10.30 1.44
CA GLU A 51 8.26 11.62 2.04
C GLU A 51 7.13 12.02 3.00
N THR A 52 5.88 11.70 2.64
CA THR A 52 4.71 11.96 3.50
C THR A 52 4.80 11.16 4.79
N ILE A 53 5.10 9.87 4.71
CA ILE A 53 5.23 8.99 5.87
C ILE A 53 6.43 9.43 6.74
N ALA A 54 7.58 9.73 6.12
CA ALA A 54 8.79 10.11 6.85
C ALA A 54 8.63 11.46 7.59
N ARG A 55 7.88 12.40 7.01
CA ARG A 55 7.62 13.71 7.63
C ARG A 55 6.62 13.64 8.78
N MET A 56 5.60 12.78 8.67
CA MET A 56 4.46 12.77 9.60
C MET A 56 4.54 11.65 10.64
N GLY A 57 5.16 10.53 10.32
CA GLY A 57 5.29 9.36 11.19
C GLY A 57 6.65 9.30 11.87
N LYS A 58 6.66 9.21 13.21
CA LYS A 58 7.92 9.17 13.98
C LYS A 58 8.65 7.82 13.85
N ASN A 59 7.92 6.71 13.85
CA ASN A 59 8.46 5.36 13.59
C ASN A 59 7.57 4.60 12.60
N CYS A 60 7.16 5.27 11.53
CA CYS A 60 6.37 4.66 10.47
C CYS A 60 7.25 4.37 9.26
N ARG A 61 6.92 3.32 8.50
CA ARG A 61 7.66 2.97 7.28
C ARG A 61 6.73 2.55 6.15
N LEU A 62 7.14 2.84 4.93
CA LEU A 62 6.55 2.27 3.72
C LEU A 62 7.29 0.98 3.36
N ILE A 63 6.54 -0.07 3.07
CA ILE A 63 7.03 -1.37 2.65
C ILE A 63 6.37 -1.69 1.30
N PRO A 64 7.04 -1.38 0.17
CA PRO A 64 6.54 -1.74 -1.14
C PRO A 64 6.53 -3.27 -1.30
N VAL A 65 5.43 -3.81 -1.79
CA VAL A 65 5.26 -5.24 -2.07
C VAL A 65 4.91 -5.38 -3.54
N ASN A 66 5.86 -5.87 -4.34
CA ASN A 66 5.62 -6.11 -5.75
C ASN A 66 4.80 -7.39 -5.92
N VAL A 67 3.64 -7.27 -6.55
CA VAL A 67 2.71 -8.39 -6.79
C VAL A 67 2.73 -8.87 -8.26
N GLY A 68 3.67 -8.39 -9.07
CA GLY A 68 3.75 -8.71 -10.50
C GLY A 68 4.08 -10.17 -10.82
N GLU A 69 4.58 -10.93 -9.87
CA GLU A 69 4.85 -12.36 -10.03
C GLU A 69 3.58 -13.23 -9.92
N TYR A 70 2.47 -12.68 -9.46
CA TYR A 70 1.21 -13.41 -9.33
C TYR A 70 0.43 -13.42 -10.65
N ASN A 71 -0.27 -14.52 -10.91
CA ASN A 71 -1.16 -14.60 -12.06
C ASN A 71 -2.47 -13.85 -11.75
N TRP A 72 -2.68 -12.73 -12.42
CA TRP A 72 -3.88 -11.91 -12.37
C TRP A 72 -4.75 -12.04 -13.62
N GLU A 73 -4.46 -12.99 -14.50
CA GLU A 73 -5.23 -13.25 -15.71
C GLU A 73 -6.70 -13.59 -15.38
N GLY A 74 -7.62 -13.07 -16.18
CA GLY A 74 -9.06 -13.29 -16.01
C GLY A 74 -9.75 -12.42 -14.96
N PHE A 75 -9.01 -11.62 -14.17
CA PHE A 75 -9.64 -10.65 -13.27
C PHE A 75 -10.33 -9.53 -14.06
N PRO A 76 -11.60 -9.19 -13.75
CA PRO A 76 -12.34 -8.20 -14.51
C PRO A 76 -11.78 -6.81 -14.23
N THR A 77 -11.31 -6.11 -15.26
CA THR A 77 -10.81 -4.74 -15.14
C THR A 77 -11.66 -3.77 -15.96
N THR A 78 -11.86 -2.57 -15.43
CA THR A 78 -12.51 -1.47 -16.15
C THR A 78 -11.73 -0.18 -15.91
N LYS A 79 -12.09 0.91 -16.59
CA LYS A 79 -11.50 2.24 -16.37
C LYS A 79 -11.53 2.68 -14.89
N ASN A 80 -12.54 2.24 -14.13
CA ASN A 80 -12.74 2.63 -12.73
C ASN A 80 -12.40 1.50 -11.74
N LEU A 81 -12.12 0.30 -12.22
CA LEU A 81 -11.78 -0.87 -11.44
C LEU A 81 -10.46 -1.44 -11.98
N PRO A 82 -9.31 -0.81 -11.63
CA PRO A 82 -8.02 -1.33 -12.06
C PRO A 82 -7.69 -2.61 -11.32
N LEU A 83 -6.72 -3.34 -11.86
CA LEU A 83 -6.27 -4.60 -11.28
C LEU A 83 -5.77 -4.46 -9.83
N ALA A 84 -5.22 -3.30 -9.48
CA ALA A 84 -4.78 -3.01 -8.12
C ALA A 84 -5.87 -3.17 -7.05
N MET A 85 -7.16 -3.07 -7.41
CA MET A 85 -8.26 -3.30 -6.47
C MET A 85 -8.36 -4.76 -5.99
N TYR A 86 -7.73 -5.69 -6.69
CA TYR A 86 -7.74 -7.11 -6.37
C TYR A 86 -6.51 -7.59 -5.59
N TYR A 87 -5.42 -6.82 -5.54
CA TYR A 87 -4.15 -7.30 -4.96
C TYR A 87 -4.29 -7.80 -3.53
N ARG A 88 -5.15 -7.13 -2.75
CA ARG A 88 -5.43 -7.50 -1.37
C ARG A 88 -6.04 -8.90 -1.19
N LEU A 89 -6.65 -9.48 -2.23
CA LEU A 89 -7.21 -10.84 -2.16
C LEU A 89 -6.13 -11.89 -1.90
N ASN A 90 -4.87 -11.60 -2.26
CA ASN A 90 -3.72 -12.47 -2.01
C ASN A 90 -2.92 -12.08 -0.75
N LEU A 91 -3.44 -11.20 0.12
CA LEU A 91 -2.72 -10.75 1.33
C LEU A 91 -2.13 -11.89 2.18
N PRO A 92 -2.85 -12.98 2.47
CA PRO A 92 -2.29 -14.07 3.28
C PRO A 92 -1.07 -14.75 2.64
N ALA A 93 -1.05 -14.86 1.30
CA ALA A 93 0.09 -15.43 0.58
C ALA A 93 1.25 -14.42 0.45
N LEU A 94 0.93 -13.13 0.32
CA LEU A 94 1.91 -12.06 0.18
C LEU A 94 2.65 -11.75 1.49
N LEU A 95 1.97 -11.91 2.63
CA LEU A 95 2.46 -11.52 3.96
C LEU A 95 2.24 -12.65 4.98
N PRO A 96 2.84 -13.85 4.79
CA PRO A 96 2.53 -15.03 5.61
C PRO A 96 2.94 -14.88 7.08
N GLU A 97 3.94 -14.04 7.36
CA GLU A 97 4.45 -13.76 8.71
C GLU A 97 3.63 -12.70 9.46
N VAL A 98 2.60 -12.12 8.82
CA VAL A 98 1.78 -11.05 9.41
C VAL A 98 0.52 -11.62 10.04
N ASP A 99 0.52 -11.70 11.37
CA ASP A 99 -0.61 -12.19 12.18
C ASP A 99 -1.90 -11.35 12.04
N LYS A 100 -1.75 -10.02 11.95
CA LYS A 100 -2.87 -9.09 11.79
C LYS A 100 -2.49 -7.90 10.91
N ILE A 101 -3.37 -7.59 9.96
CA ILE A 101 -3.26 -6.44 9.07
C ILE A 101 -4.64 -5.80 8.89
N ILE A 102 -4.67 -4.47 8.76
CA ILE A 102 -5.87 -3.67 8.45
C ILE A 102 -5.85 -3.30 6.97
#